data_AF-A0A7S3GRX3-F1
#
_entry.id   AF-A0A7S3GRX3-F1
#
_cell.length_a   1.000
_cell.length_b   1.000
_cell.length_c   1.000
_cell.angle_alpha   90.00
_cell.angle_beta   90.00
_cell.angle_gamma   90.00
#
_symmetry.space_group_name_H-M   'P 1'
#
loop_
_entity.id
_entity.type
_entity.pdbx_description
1 polymer ?
#
loop_
_entity_poly.entity_id
_entity_poly.type
_entity_poly.pdbx_seq_one_letter_code
_entity_poly.pdbx_strand_id
1 'polypeptide(L)'
;ARDGILVVRPDSGELPKIVLDVLESLAGKFGTSNTPTGHKLLPPKIRVIQGDGIDINSLEMILKTMTAAGWAADNLAFGSGGALLQKLHRDTQKCAFKCSYAVVNGEGVDVVKDPITDPGKKSKKGRLSLEKNADGTWSTITEGKGDPAKDQLVRIFLNGDLTVDEKFQTIRDRSNVGL
;
A
#
# COMPACT_ATOMS: atom_id res chain seq x y z
N ALA A 1 35.88 15.05 -10.59
CA ALA A 1 34.41 15.01 -10.80
C ALA A 1 33.72 14.89 -9.44
N ARG A 2 32.52 15.45 -9.25
CA ARG A 2 31.75 15.31 -7.99
C ARG A 2 31.17 13.91 -7.86
N ASP A 3 31.08 13.42 -6.63
CA ASP A 3 30.41 12.15 -6.35
C ASP A 3 28.90 12.36 -6.16
N GLY A 4 28.22 12.65 -7.26
CA GLY A 4 26.78 12.87 -7.30
C GLY A 4 26.11 12.07 -8.41
N ILE A 5 24.80 11.94 -8.31
CA ILE A 5 23.94 11.29 -9.31
C ILE A 5 23.08 12.38 -9.96
N LEU A 6 23.07 12.43 -11.29
CA LEU A 6 22.10 13.21 -12.05
C LEU A 6 20.79 12.42 -12.13
N VAL A 7 19.71 13.01 -11.63
CA VAL A 7 18.36 12.46 -11.79
C VAL A 7 17.59 13.37 -12.73
N VAL A 8 17.32 12.89 -13.94
CA VAL A 8 16.56 13.62 -14.96
C VAL A 8 15.08 13.46 -14.66
N ARG A 9 14.39 14.58 -14.49
CA ARG A 9 12.94 14.62 -14.27
C ARG A 9 12.26 15.22 -15.50
N PRO A 10 11.61 14.43 -16.38
CA PRO A 10 10.65 15.00 -17.32
C PRO A 10 9.52 15.68 -16.55
N ASP A 11 9.12 16.87 -16.99
CA ASP A 11 8.07 17.68 -16.36
C ASP A 11 6.79 17.73 -17.19
N SER A 12 6.80 17.17 -18.40
CA SER A 12 5.64 17.07 -19.31
C SER A 12 5.83 15.96 -20.33
N GLY A 13 4.75 15.35 -20.81
CA GLY A 13 4.74 14.34 -21.88
C GLY A 13 3.75 13.23 -21.62
N GLU A 14 3.41 12.46 -22.65
CA GLU A 14 2.43 11.38 -22.53
C GLU A 14 3.05 10.12 -21.92
N LEU A 15 2.42 9.60 -20.86
CA LEU A 15 2.76 8.30 -20.31
C LEU A 15 2.24 7.18 -21.21
N PRO A 16 2.99 6.07 -21.36
CA PRO A 16 4.33 5.81 -20.80
C PRO A 16 5.48 6.31 -21.70
N LYS A 17 5.18 6.84 -22.90
CA LYS A 17 6.14 7.14 -23.97
C LYS A 17 7.26 8.08 -23.52
N ILE A 18 6.94 9.14 -22.77
CA ILE A 18 7.92 10.13 -22.32
C ILE A 18 9.09 9.50 -21.54
N VAL A 19 8.82 8.45 -20.76
CA VAL A 19 9.86 7.74 -19.99
C VAL A 19 10.83 7.05 -20.94
N LEU A 20 10.33 6.35 -21.97
CA LEU A 20 11.18 5.69 -22.95
C LEU A 20 11.99 6.71 -23.76
N ASP A 21 11.37 7.79 -24.21
CA ASP A 21 12.05 8.83 -24.99
C ASP A 21 13.25 9.42 -24.22
N VAL A 22 13.07 9.66 -22.91
CA VAL A 22 14.14 10.15 -22.04
C VAL A 22 15.24 9.09 -21.89
N LEU A 23 14.88 7.83 -21.63
CA LEU A 23 15.85 6.73 -21.48
C LEU A 23 16.68 6.52 -22.75
N GLU A 24 16.04 6.50 -23.93
CA GLU A 24 16.73 6.35 -25.22
C GLU A 24 17.62 7.57 -25.52
N SER A 25 17.15 8.78 -25.20
CA SER A 25 17.96 9.99 -25.37
C SER A 25 19.21 9.97 -24.50
N LEU A 26 19.10 9.50 -23.25
CA LEU A 26 20.23 9.35 -22.34
C LEU A 26 21.18 8.25 -22.80
N ALA A 27 20.66 7.09 -23.22
CA ALA A 27 21.49 6.02 -23.79
C ALA A 27 22.24 6.46 -25.04
N GLY A 28 21.61 7.23 -25.94
CA GLY A 28 22.26 7.76 -27.13
C GLY A 28 23.44 8.70 -26.85
N LYS A 29 23.50 9.28 -25.64
CA LYS A 29 24.59 10.19 -25.22
C LYS A 29 25.62 9.53 -24.31
N PHE A 30 25.18 8.64 -23.43
CA PHE A 30 26.01 8.10 -22.36
C PHE A 30 26.26 6.60 -22.47
N GLY A 31 25.61 5.93 -23.43
CA GLY A 31 25.62 4.48 -23.57
C GLY A 31 24.82 3.76 -22.48
N THR A 32 24.86 2.43 -22.52
CA THR A 32 24.26 1.55 -21.53
C THR A 32 25.17 0.35 -21.26
N SER A 33 24.96 -0.29 -20.12
CA SER A 33 25.34 -1.68 -19.88
C SER A 33 24.08 -2.54 -19.79
N ASN A 34 24.23 -3.86 -19.64
CA ASN A 34 23.11 -4.73 -19.32
C ASN A 34 23.18 -5.20 -17.86
N THR A 35 22.01 -5.35 -17.23
CA THR A 35 21.87 -6.08 -15.97
C THR A 35 22.14 -7.58 -16.17
N PRO A 36 22.35 -8.36 -15.10
CA PRO A 36 22.41 -9.83 -15.20
C PRO A 36 21.15 -10.46 -15.82
N THR A 37 20.00 -9.78 -15.72
CA THR A 37 18.74 -10.19 -16.34
C THR A 37 18.60 -9.75 -17.79
N GLY A 38 19.64 -9.15 -18.40
CA GLY A 38 19.67 -8.79 -19.82
C GLY A 38 18.99 -7.46 -20.18
N HIS A 39 18.68 -6.61 -19.20
CA HIS A 39 17.99 -5.34 -19.44
C HIS A 39 18.97 -4.16 -19.47
N LYS A 40 18.73 -3.16 -20.32
CA LYS A 40 19.52 -1.94 -20.46
C LYS A 40 19.56 -1.14 -19.16
N LEU A 41 20.75 -0.75 -18.74
CA LEU A 41 21.03 0.04 -17.55
C LEU A 41 21.90 1.25 -17.93
N LEU A 42 21.48 2.44 -17.51
CA LEU A 42 22.26 3.67 -17.66
C LEU A 42 23.48 3.65 -16.72
N PRO A 43 24.54 4.41 -17.05
CA PRO A 43 25.71 4.54 -16.19
C PRO A 43 25.33 4.89 -14.74
N PRO A 44 26.08 4.43 -13.72
CA PRO A 44 25.66 4.51 -12.31
C PRO A 44 25.27 5.90 -11.78
N LYS A 45 25.75 6.98 -12.43
CA LYS A 45 25.50 8.37 -12.02
C LYS A 45 24.38 9.06 -12.79
N ILE A 46 23.58 8.34 -13.57
CA ILE A 46 22.48 8.89 -14.36
C ILE A 46 21.22 8.06 -14.13
N ARG A 47 20.15 8.69 -13.64
CA ARG A 47 18.84 8.06 -13.41
C ARG A 47 17.72 8.98 -13.88
N VAL A 48 16.52 8.43 -13.96
CA VAL A 48 15.30 9.17 -14.31
C VAL A 48 14.35 9.13 -13.12
N ILE A 49 13.57 10.18 -12.92
CA ILE A 49 12.41 10.17 -12.04
C ILE A 49 11.17 10.66 -12.79
N GLN A 50 10.14 9.83 -12.90
CA GLN A 50 8.84 10.25 -13.42
C GLN A 50 7.97 10.70 -12.25
N GLY A 51 7.61 11.98 -12.23
CA GLY A 51 6.81 12.58 -11.16
C GLY A 51 5.39 12.99 -11.57
N ASP A 52 5.15 13.13 -12.87
CA ASP A 52 3.85 13.56 -13.40
C ASP A 52 2.97 12.35 -13.75
N GLY A 53 1.66 12.46 -13.49
CA GLY A 53 0.68 11.44 -13.84
C GLY A 53 0.78 10.10 -13.09
N ILE A 54 1.60 9.98 -12.03
CA ILE A 54 1.83 8.69 -11.35
C ILE A 54 0.72 8.34 -10.36
N ASP A 55 0.12 7.19 -10.58
CA ASP A 55 -0.79 6.42 -9.72
C ASP A 55 -0.45 4.92 -9.81
N ILE A 56 -1.21 4.05 -9.15
CA ILE A 56 -0.94 2.60 -9.15
C ILE A 56 -1.02 1.96 -10.55
N ASN A 57 -1.87 2.48 -11.43
CA ASN A 57 -2.11 1.91 -12.77
C ASN A 57 -1.03 2.35 -13.76
N SER A 58 -0.70 3.63 -13.75
CA SER A 58 0.37 4.21 -14.57
C SER A 58 1.74 3.67 -14.17
N LEU A 59 1.99 3.39 -12.89
CA LEU A 59 3.20 2.72 -12.44
C LEU A 59 3.35 1.33 -13.10
N GLU A 60 2.30 0.52 -13.07
CA GLU A 60 2.29 -0.79 -13.74
C GLU A 60 2.50 -0.65 -15.26
N MET A 61 1.78 0.30 -15.89
CA MET A 61 1.89 0.57 -17.31
C MET A 61 3.33 0.93 -17.72
N ILE A 62 3.96 1.85 -17.01
CA ILE A 62 5.34 2.30 -17.29
C ILE A 62 6.32 1.13 -17.13
N LEU A 63 6.24 0.37 -16.04
CA LEU A 63 7.15 -0.75 -15.79
C LEU A 63 7.00 -1.86 -16.83
N LYS A 64 5.77 -2.18 -17.27
CA LYS A 64 5.53 -3.13 -18.36
C LYS A 64 6.13 -2.64 -19.67
N THR A 65 5.91 -1.38 -20.00
CA THR A 65 6.47 -0.76 -21.22
C THR A 65 8.00 -0.72 -21.20
N MET A 66 8.61 -0.39 -20.05
CA MET A 66 10.07 -0.44 -19.88
C MET A 66 10.60 -1.85 -20.07
N THR A 67 9.99 -2.84 -19.40
CA THR A 67 10.38 -4.25 -19.52
C THR A 67 10.29 -4.73 -20.97
N ALA A 68 9.18 -4.43 -21.66
CA ALA A 68 8.99 -4.80 -23.07
C ALA A 68 10.01 -4.14 -24.02
N ALA A 69 10.47 -2.93 -23.70
CA ALA A 69 11.53 -2.22 -24.42
C ALA A 69 12.95 -2.60 -23.96
N GLY A 70 13.08 -3.62 -23.09
CA GLY A 70 14.34 -4.14 -22.59
C GLY A 70 15.05 -3.22 -21.61
N TRP A 71 14.34 -2.33 -20.90
CA TRP A 71 14.90 -1.41 -19.91
C TRP A 71 14.80 -1.97 -18.49
N ALA A 72 15.86 -1.79 -17.70
CA ALA A 72 15.86 -2.17 -16.29
C ALA A 72 15.06 -1.15 -15.45
N ALA A 73 14.27 -1.64 -14.50
CA ALA A 73 13.54 -0.79 -13.55
C ALA A 73 14.48 0.08 -12.70
N ASP A 74 15.71 -0.38 -12.44
CA ASP A 74 16.78 0.34 -11.73
C ASP A 74 17.11 1.73 -12.31
N ASN A 75 16.71 2.02 -13.54
CA ASN A 75 16.90 3.33 -14.17
C ASN A 75 15.92 4.40 -13.65
N LEU A 76 14.79 3.99 -13.06
CA LEU A 76 13.65 4.86 -12.84
C LEU A 76 13.20 4.86 -11.37
N ALA A 77 13.02 6.07 -10.84
CA ALA A 77 12.24 6.31 -9.62
C ALA A 77 10.89 6.94 -9.98
N PHE A 78 9.93 6.86 -9.06
CA PHE A 78 8.60 7.45 -9.21
C PHE A 78 8.34 8.48 -8.11
N GLY A 79 7.79 9.62 -8.49
CA GLY A 79 7.17 10.57 -7.57
C GLY A 79 5.66 10.56 -7.77
N SER A 80 4.88 10.45 -6.70
CA SER A 80 3.42 10.57 -6.76
C SER A 80 2.93 11.50 -5.67
N GLY A 81 2.19 12.54 -6.08
CA GLY A 81 1.55 13.50 -5.17
C GLY A 81 0.08 13.15 -4.96
N GLY A 82 -0.80 13.83 -5.70
CA GLY A 82 -2.25 13.75 -5.49
C GLY A 82 -2.85 12.35 -5.64
N ALA A 83 -2.31 11.48 -6.50
CA ALA A 83 -2.84 10.13 -6.60
C ALA A 83 -2.53 9.26 -5.38
N LEU A 84 -1.32 9.41 -4.82
CA LEU A 84 -0.89 8.70 -3.62
C LEU A 84 -1.60 9.18 -2.35
N LEU A 85 -1.83 10.49 -2.24
CA LEU A 85 -2.27 11.10 -0.97
C LEU A 85 -3.73 11.61 -0.99
N GLN A 86 -4.33 11.88 -2.16
CA GLN A 86 -5.63 12.57 -2.29
C GLN A 86 -6.68 11.87 -3.16
N LYS A 87 -6.30 11.03 -4.13
CA LYS A 87 -7.26 10.24 -4.95
C LYS A 87 -7.71 8.95 -4.26
N LEU A 88 -7.76 8.97 -2.92
CA LEU A 88 -8.26 7.88 -2.10
C LEU A 88 -9.41 8.43 -1.25
N HIS A 89 -10.43 7.61 -1.04
CA HIS A 89 -11.54 7.96 -0.16
C HIS A 89 -11.86 6.81 0.78
N ARG A 90 -12.69 7.06 1.80
CA ARG A 90 -13.07 6.08 2.82
C ARG A 90 -13.53 4.75 2.21
N ASP A 91 -14.30 4.81 1.13
CA ASP A 91 -14.86 3.63 0.47
C ASP A 91 -13.85 2.83 -0.36
N THR A 92 -12.66 3.38 -0.67
CA THR A 92 -11.60 2.64 -1.38
C THR A 92 -11.25 1.33 -0.66
N GLN A 93 -11.22 1.34 0.67
CA GLN A 93 -11.03 0.15 1.51
C GLN A 93 -12.28 -0.20 2.34
N LYS A 94 -13.41 0.44 2.03
CA LYS A 94 -14.69 0.28 2.76
C LYS A 94 -14.55 0.48 4.28
N CYS A 95 -13.70 1.41 4.71
CA CYS A 95 -13.48 1.69 6.14
C CYS A 95 -14.80 2.11 6.81
N ALA A 96 -15.20 1.38 7.86
CA ALA A 96 -16.51 1.56 8.47
C ALA A 96 -16.49 1.28 9.98
N PHE A 97 -17.24 2.10 10.72
CA PHE A 97 -17.55 1.88 12.14
C PHE A 97 -19.01 1.45 12.30
N LYS A 98 -19.28 0.43 13.12
CA LYS A 98 -20.62 -0.11 13.41
C LYS A 98 -20.68 -0.61 14.85
N CYS A 99 -21.81 -0.38 15.51
CA CYS A 99 -22.13 -1.07 16.76
C CYS A 99 -22.41 -2.55 16.46
N SER A 100 -21.77 -3.45 17.20
CA SER A 100 -21.98 -4.90 17.09
C SER A 100 -22.57 -5.51 18.36
N TYR A 101 -22.51 -4.84 19.51
CA TYR A 101 -22.97 -5.35 20.80
C TYR A 101 -23.43 -4.21 21.71
N ALA A 102 -24.49 -4.44 22.48
CA ALA A 102 -24.99 -3.51 23.48
C ALA A 102 -25.40 -4.28 24.75
N VAL A 103 -25.51 -3.56 25.88
CA VAL A 103 -26.12 -4.08 27.10
C VAL A 103 -27.43 -3.31 27.31
N VAL A 104 -28.56 -4.02 27.31
CA VAL A 104 -29.90 -3.45 27.47
C VAL A 104 -30.53 -4.12 28.68
N ASN A 105 -30.92 -3.34 29.69
CA ASN A 105 -31.47 -3.85 30.96
C ASN A 105 -30.57 -4.90 31.66
N GLY A 106 -29.25 -4.74 31.54
CA GLY A 106 -28.28 -5.68 32.10
C GLY A 106 -28.01 -6.92 31.24
N GLU A 107 -28.72 -7.10 30.13
CA GLU A 107 -28.55 -8.23 29.22
C GLU A 107 -27.76 -7.84 27.97
N GLY A 108 -26.83 -8.71 27.57
CA GLY A 108 -26.07 -8.54 26.34
C GLY A 108 -26.91 -8.82 25.11
N VAL A 109 -26.90 -7.91 24.14
CA VAL A 109 -27.63 -8.03 22.87
C VAL A 109 -26.67 -7.84 21.70
N ASP A 110 -26.67 -8.80 20.79
CA ASP A 110 -25.95 -8.70 19.52
C ASP A 110 -26.68 -7.73 18.58
N VAL A 111 -25.95 -6.73 18.09
CA VAL A 111 -26.45 -5.72 17.16
C VAL A 111 -25.92 -6.02 15.76
N VAL A 112 -26.80 -6.01 14.77
CA VAL A 112 -26.43 -6.23 13.37
C VAL A 112 -27.19 -5.28 12.46
N LYS A 113 -26.50 -4.71 11.48
CA LYS A 113 -27.12 -4.05 10.34
C LYS A 113 -27.11 -5.01 9.16
N ASP A 114 -28.28 -5.35 8.65
CA ASP A 114 -28.45 -6.25 7.49
C ASP A 114 -29.46 -5.63 6.49
N PRO A 115 -29.01 -4.75 5.59
CA PRO A 115 -29.93 -4.04 4.70
C PRO A 115 -30.40 -4.95 3.56
N ILE A 116 -31.72 -5.01 3.37
CA ILE A 116 -32.39 -5.88 2.37
C ILE A 116 -31.83 -5.66 0.96
N THR A 117 -31.54 -4.42 0.58
CA THR A 117 -31.16 -4.04 -0.79
C THR A 117 -29.65 -4.10 -1.05
N ASP A 118 -28.81 -4.39 -0.06
CA ASP A 118 -27.35 -4.40 -0.21
C ASP A 118 -26.67 -5.41 0.73
N PRO A 119 -26.71 -6.71 0.39
CA PRO A 119 -26.16 -7.78 1.24
C PRO A 119 -24.66 -7.60 1.55
N GLY A 120 -23.91 -6.87 0.71
CA GLY A 120 -22.50 -6.56 0.92
C GLY A 120 -22.24 -5.60 2.08
N LYS A 121 -23.28 -4.97 2.65
CA LYS A 121 -23.20 -4.07 3.80
C LYS A 121 -23.62 -4.71 5.13
N LYS A 122 -23.81 -6.02 5.16
CA LYS A 122 -24.08 -6.75 6.40
C LYS A 122 -22.91 -6.61 7.38
N SER A 123 -23.19 -6.11 8.59
CA SER A 123 -22.16 -5.98 9.63
C SER A 123 -21.93 -7.30 10.37
N LYS A 124 -20.78 -7.42 11.02
CA LYS A 124 -20.57 -8.43 12.06
C LYS A 124 -21.40 -8.10 13.30
N LYS A 125 -21.60 -9.08 14.18
CA LYS A 125 -22.42 -8.98 15.39
C LYS A 125 -21.73 -9.57 16.62
N GLY A 126 -22.12 -9.08 17.79
CA GLY A 126 -21.61 -9.43 19.09
C GLY A 126 -20.21 -8.90 19.39
N ARG A 127 -19.63 -9.43 20.48
CA ARG A 127 -18.24 -9.19 20.86
C ARG A 127 -17.32 -9.88 19.85
N LEU A 128 -16.24 -9.20 19.45
CA LEU A 128 -15.35 -9.64 18.38
C LEU A 128 -13.94 -9.90 18.93
N SER A 129 -13.27 -10.91 18.38
CA SER A 129 -11.82 -11.10 18.49
C SER A 129 -11.20 -11.21 17.11
N LEU A 130 -9.91 -10.89 16.98
CA LEU A 130 -9.12 -11.15 15.78
C LEU A 130 -8.10 -12.24 16.10
N GLU A 131 -8.17 -13.36 15.41
CA GLU A 131 -7.29 -14.51 15.66
C GLU A 131 -6.46 -14.83 14.41
N LYS A 132 -5.21 -15.27 14.64
CA LYS A 132 -4.33 -15.75 13.59
C LYS A 132 -4.34 -17.28 13.57
N ASN A 133 -4.74 -17.84 12.44
CA ASN A 133 -4.82 -19.28 12.22
C ASN A 133 -3.43 -19.91 12.10
N ALA A 134 -3.36 -21.23 12.25
CA ALA A 134 -2.11 -21.99 12.14
C ALA A 134 -1.45 -21.89 10.76
N ASP A 135 -2.23 -21.64 9.70
CA ASP A 135 -1.76 -21.41 8.33
C ASP A 135 -1.29 -19.97 8.08
N GLY A 136 -1.33 -19.10 9.10
CA GLY A 136 -0.94 -17.69 9.02
C GLY A 136 -2.04 -16.74 8.56
N THR A 137 -3.23 -17.24 8.21
CA THR A 137 -4.38 -16.42 7.82
C THR A 137 -5.06 -15.76 9.03
N TRP A 138 -5.86 -14.73 8.78
CA TRP A 138 -6.57 -13.98 9.81
C TRP A 138 -8.06 -14.31 9.83
N SER A 139 -8.64 -14.43 11.02
CA SER A 139 -10.07 -14.69 11.22
C SER A 139 -10.66 -13.78 12.28
N THR A 140 -11.78 -13.13 11.97
CA THR A 140 -12.57 -12.40 12.97
C THR A 140 -13.61 -13.35 13.56
N ILE A 141 -13.49 -13.70 14.83
CA ILE A 141 -14.48 -14.50 15.54
C ILE A 141 -15.52 -13.56 16.14
N THR A 142 -16.80 -13.95 16.05
CA THR A 142 -17.95 -13.10 16.40
C THR A 142 -18.71 -13.64 17.61
N GLU A 143 -19.71 -12.90 18.09
CA GLU A 143 -20.65 -13.36 19.12
C GLU A 143 -19.98 -13.81 20.43
N GLY A 144 -18.78 -13.28 20.73
CA GLY A 144 -18.01 -13.64 21.92
C GLY A 144 -17.46 -15.06 21.93
N LYS A 145 -17.44 -15.76 20.78
CA LYS A 145 -16.95 -17.14 20.65
C LYS A 145 -15.42 -17.25 20.54
N GLY A 146 -14.73 -16.12 20.50
CA GLY A 146 -13.28 -16.06 20.38
C GLY A 146 -12.56 -16.55 21.63
N ASP A 147 -11.33 -17.00 21.45
CA ASP A 147 -10.42 -17.34 22.53
C ASP A 147 -9.62 -16.10 22.96
N PRO A 148 -9.81 -15.58 24.18
CA PRO A 148 -9.07 -14.41 24.65
C PRO A 148 -7.54 -14.56 24.62
N ALA A 149 -7.03 -15.79 24.72
CA ALA A 149 -5.59 -16.05 24.65
C ALA A 149 -5.04 -15.96 23.20
N LYS A 150 -5.92 -16.00 22.20
CA LYS A 150 -5.58 -15.90 20.78
C LYS A 150 -5.92 -14.54 20.17
N ASP A 151 -6.68 -13.72 20.88
CA ASP A 151 -7.08 -12.39 20.41
C ASP A 151 -5.85 -11.50 20.20
N GLN A 152 -5.73 -10.98 18.99
CA GLN A 152 -4.65 -10.13 18.53
C GLN A 152 -4.99 -8.64 18.71
N LEU A 153 -6.23 -8.32 19.10
CA LEU A 153 -6.63 -6.97 19.45
C LEU A 153 -6.02 -6.59 20.81
N VAL A 154 -5.25 -5.50 20.80
CA VAL A 154 -4.66 -4.94 22.02
C VAL A 154 -5.40 -3.68 22.43
N ARG A 155 -5.62 -3.53 23.74
CA ARG A 155 -6.14 -2.28 24.30
C ARG A 155 -5.06 -1.21 24.16
N ILE A 156 -5.31 -0.23 23.29
CA ILE A 156 -4.41 0.91 23.09
C ILE A 156 -4.83 2.16 23.87
N PHE A 157 -6.09 2.23 24.30
CA PHE A 157 -6.64 3.36 25.03
C PHE A 157 -7.61 2.88 26.11
N LEU A 158 -7.54 3.49 27.30
CA LEU A 158 -8.46 3.23 28.40
C LEU A 158 -8.65 4.49 29.22
N ASN A 159 -9.92 4.92 29.39
CA ASN A 159 -10.31 5.96 30.35
C ASN A 159 -9.54 7.29 30.24
N GLY A 160 -9.14 7.70 29.03
CA GLY A 160 -8.36 8.93 28.82
C GLY A 160 -6.89 8.69 28.54
N ASP A 161 -6.37 7.50 28.87
CA ASP A 161 -4.95 7.20 28.79
C ASP A 161 -4.61 6.30 27.60
N LEU A 162 -3.54 6.66 26.89
CA LEU A 162 -2.92 5.82 25.87
C LEU A 162 -2.09 4.74 26.57
N THR A 163 -2.46 3.47 26.40
CA THR A 163 -1.79 2.33 27.05
C THR A 163 -0.71 1.70 26.16
N VAL A 164 -0.65 2.07 24.88
CA VAL A 164 0.34 1.61 23.91
C VAL A 164 0.77 2.78 23.03
N ASP A 165 2.05 3.14 23.05
CA ASP A 165 2.66 4.17 22.21
C ASP A 165 3.84 3.57 21.43
N GLU A 166 3.61 3.26 20.15
CA GLU A 166 4.60 2.58 19.30
C GLU A 166 5.47 3.57 18.54
N LYS A 167 6.77 3.28 18.47
CA LYS A 167 7.68 4.03 17.61
C LYS A 167 7.35 3.79 16.15
N PHE A 168 7.51 4.83 15.32
CA PHE A 168 7.30 4.74 13.88
C PHE A 168 8.12 3.61 13.21
N GLN A 169 9.34 3.36 13.68
CA GLN A 169 10.17 2.26 13.17
C GLN A 169 9.52 0.89 13.42
N THR A 170 8.94 0.66 14.60
CA THR A 170 8.23 -0.59 14.93
C THR A 170 7.06 -0.83 13.97
N ILE A 171 6.32 0.23 13.62
CA ILE A 171 5.23 0.16 12.65
C ILE A 171 5.77 -0.23 11.26
N ARG A 172 6.88 0.37 10.83
CA ARG A 172 7.53 0.06 9.54
C ARG A 172 8.02 -1.39 9.47
N ASP A 173 8.68 -1.86 10.53
CA ASP A 173 9.19 -3.23 10.60
C ASP A 173 8.04 -4.24 10.49
N ARG A 174 6.91 -3.97 11.16
CA ARG A 174 5.70 -4.80 11.06
C ARG A 174 5.07 -4.78 9.67
N SER A 175 5.04 -3.63 8.99
CA SER A 175 4.46 -3.53 7.63
C SER A 175 5.31 -4.20 6.54
N ASN A 176 6.59 -4.42 6.81
CA ASN A 176 7.52 -5.06 5.85
C ASN A 176 7.44 -6.59 5.89
N VAL A 177 6.70 -7.19 6.82
CA VAL A 177 6.53 -8.64 6.89
C VAL A 177 5.70 -9.11 5.70
N GLY A 178 6.35 -9.69 4.69
CA GLY A 178 5.73 -10.21 3.46
C GLY A 178 5.98 -9.38 2.20
N LEU A 179 6.77 -8.30 2.28
CA LEU A 179 7.48 -7.69 1.14
C LEU A 179 8.82 -8.40 0.92
#